data_AF-A0A438AUX3-F1
#
_entry.id   AF-A0A438AUX3-F1
#
_cell.length_a   1.000
_cell.length_b   1.000
_cell.length_c   1.000
_cell.angle_alpha   90.00
_cell.angle_beta   90.00
_cell.angle_gamma   90.00
#
_symmetry.space_group_name_H-M   'P 1'
#
loop_
_entity.id
_entity.type
_entity.pdbx_description
1 polymer ?
#
loop_
_entity_poly.entity_id
_entity_poly.type
_entity_poly.pdbx_seq_one_letter_code
_entity_poly.pdbx_strand_id
1 'polypeptide(L)'
;MMATFAMVLGLAGAGAVTAAADTVIDTVPVGTDPARLAITPNGAFAYVVNNGSDTVSVIDTASNTVVGAPIPVGDGPAGVAITPNGAFVYVTNNSAGTVSVIDTGTNTVVGAPIPVGPEPFGVAITPNGAFAYVVNNGDDTVSVIDTGTNMVVGGPISVDDRPLEVAITPDGAFAYVTNFLGDNVSVIDTGTNTEITTVTVGDGPTGVAITPDGAFAYVTNNGANTVSVIDTASNTVVGTPIPVGGFPNGVAITPDGSRAYVTNENDGTVSLIDTGANMVVQTVTVGNGPFGVAITPDGTRAYVTNFDDATVSVIAIEKCLGSLCIGFGSLVGGGSTGSGGTGSLAGGGSLVGGGSVGSAGS
;
A
#
# COMPACT_ATOMS: atom_id res chain seq x y z
N MET A 1 33.07 -44.39 -31.82
CA MET A 1 32.00 -44.55 -30.82
C MET A 1 31.52 -43.15 -30.49
N MET A 2 30.55 -42.63 -31.25
CA MET A 2 29.94 -41.31 -31.02
C MET A 2 28.55 -41.59 -30.44
N ALA A 3 28.31 -41.12 -29.21
CA ALA A 3 27.02 -41.21 -28.56
C ALA A 3 26.22 -39.94 -28.86
N THR A 4 25.16 -40.09 -29.66
CA THR A 4 24.16 -39.07 -29.93
C THR A 4 23.29 -38.90 -28.67
N PHE A 5 23.35 -37.76 -28.00
CA PHE A 5 22.38 -37.40 -26.96
C PHE A 5 21.18 -36.73 -27.61
N ALA A 6 20.03 -37.40 -27.55
CA ALA A 6 18.74 -36.80 -27.88
C ALA A 6 18.32 -35.89 -26.71
N MET A 7 18.24 -34.58 -26.97
CA MET A 7 17.64 -33.61 -26.07
C MET A 7 16.12 -33.69 -26.21
N VAL A 8 15.46 -34.29 -25.22
CA VAL A 8 14.00 -34.22 -25.09
C VAL A 8 13.68 -32.84 -24.51
N LEU A 9 13.17 -31.95 -25.36
CA LEU A 9 12.64 -30.66 -24.95
C LEU A 9 11.28 -30.91 -24.27
N GLY A 10 11.27 -30.99 -22.94
CA GLY A 10 10.05 -30.99 -22.17
C GLY A 10 9.43 -29.60 -22.16
N LEU A 11 8.40 -29.37 -22.96
CA LEU A 11 7.47 -28.26 -22.75
C LEU A 11 6.71 -28.53 -21.45
N ALA A 12 7.17 -27.97 -20.34
CA ALA A 12 6.33 -27.79 -19.17
C ALA A 12 5.28 -26.74 -19.52
N GLY A 13 4.04 -27.18 -19.76
CA GLY A 13 2.90 -26.29 -19.90
C GLY A 13 2.73 -25.48 -18.62
N ALA A 14 2.91 -24.16 -18.71
CA ALA A 14 2.44 -23.22 -17.71
C ALA A 14 0.91 -23.25 -17.72
N GLY A 15 0.31 -24.21 -17.00
CA GLY A 15 -1.08 -24.11 -16.61
C GLY A 15 -1.18 -22.94 -15.65
N ALA A 16 -1.77 -21.83 -16.10
CA ALA A 16 -2.05 -20.70 -15.24
C ALA A 16 -3.02 -21.17 -14.15
N VAL A 17 -2.49 -21.40 -12.94
CA VAL A 17 -3.29 -21.76 -11.78
C VAL A 17 -4.02 -20.49 -11.34
N THR A 18 -5.35 -20.55 -11.28
CA THR A 18 -6.14 -19.51 -10.63
C THR A 18 -5.82 -19.49 -9.14
N ALA A 19 -5.21 -18.42 -8.65
CA ALA A 19 -5.17 -18.11 -7.24
C ALA A 19 -6.56 -17.66 -6.75
N ALA A 20 -6.97 -18.15 -5.59
CA ALA A 20 -8.15 -17.64 -4.92
C ALA A 20 -7.89 -16.22 -4.42
N ALA A 21 -8.95 -15.42 -4.29
CA ALA A 21 -8.87 -14.13 -3.60
C ALA A 21 -8.33 -14.36 -2.18
N ASP A 22 -7.61 -13.36 -1.67
CA ASP A 22 -7.06 -13.31 -0.32
C ASP A 22 -6.09 -14.46 -0.02
N THR A 23 -5.25 -14.81 -1.01
CA THR A 23 -4.20 -15.83 -0.85
C THR A 23 -2.83 -15.31 -1.25
N VAL A 24 -1.79 -15.82 -0.61
CA VAL A 24 -0.41 -15.57 -1.01
C VAL A 24 -0.17 -16.21 -2.37
N ILE A 25 0.20 -15.40 -3.35
CA ILE A 25 0.46 -15.82 -4.74
C ILE A 25 1.96 -15.81 -5.08
N ASP A 26 2.77 -15.14 -4.27
CA ASP A 26 4.21 -15.04 -4.49
C ASP A 26 4.96 -14.69 -3.21
N THR A 27 6.27 -14.92 -3.22
CA THR A 27 7.19 -14.52 -2.15
C THR A 27 8.48 -14.02 -2.76
N VAL A 28 8.75 -12.73 -2.61
CA VAL A 28 9.86 -12.02 -3.28
C VAL A 28 11.02 -11.86 -2.29
N PRO A 29 12.21 -12.44 -2.55
CA PRO A 29 13.39 -12.19 -1.74
C PRO A 29 13.85 -10.73 -1.85
N VAL A 30 14.21 -10.11 -0.72
CA VAL A 30 14.69 -8.72 -0.62
C VAL A 30 15.96 -8.66 0.25
N GLY A 31 16.32 -7.48 0.77
CA GLY A 31 17.41 -7.34 1.74
C GLY A 31 17.05 -7.86 3.13
N THR A 32 17.99 -7.76 4.07
CA THR A 32 17.79 -8.23 5.45
C THR A 32 16.90 -7.29 6.25
N ASP A 33 16.10 -7.88 7.14
CA ASP A 33 15.18 -7.22 8.06
C ASP A 33 14.27 -6.18 7.36
N PRO A 34 13.46 -6.59 6.36
CA PRO A 34 12.61 -5.67 5.62
C PRO A 34 11.52 -5.09 6.52
N ALA A 35 11.52 -3.76 6.66
CA ALA A 35 10.63 -2.99 7.53
C ALA A 35 9.41 -2.47 6.77
N ARG A 36 9.25 -1.16 6.59
CA ARG A 36 8.13 -0.58 5.82
C ARG A 36 8.36 -0.67 4.31
N LEU A 37 7.26 -0.64 3.56
CA LEU A 37 7.27 -0.55 2.11
C LEU A 37 6.24 0.46 1.60
N ALA A 38 6.49 1.03 0.43
CA ALA A 38 5.55 1.92 -0.25
C ALA A 38 5.47 1.57 -1.74
N ILE A 39 4.28 1.75 -2.34
CA ILE A 39 4.04 1.48 -3.75
C ILE A 39 3.85 2.80 -4.48
N THR A 40 4.51 2.93 -5.63
CA THR A 40 4.38 4.10 -6.50
C THR A 40 2.91 4.37 -6.88
N PRO A 41 2.49 5.64 -7.04
CA PRO A 41 1.09 5.97 -7.33
C PRO A 41 0.53 5.36 -8.63
N ASN A 42 1.39 5.02 -9.59
CA ASN A 42 1.01 4.32 -10.82
C ASN A 42 0.97 2.78 -10.65
N GLY A 43 1.32 2.28 -9.47
CA GLY A 43 1.34 0.87 -9.11
C GLY A 43 2.51 0.07 -9.66
N ALA A 44 3.46 0.67 -10.40
CA ALA A 44 4.47 -0.07 -11.17
C ALA A 44 5.59 -0.66 -10.30
N PHE A 45 5.98 0.05 -9.25
CA PHE A 45 7.09 -0.34 -8.38
C PHE A 45 6.71 -0.25 -6.90
N ALA A 46 7.21 -1.21 -6.11
CA ALA A 46 7.23 -1.16 -4.65
C ALA A 46 8.66 -0.94 -4.14
N TYR A 47 8.85 0.00 -3.22
CA TYR A 47 10.12 0.27 -2.55
C TYR A 47 10.05 -0.31 -1.15
N VAL A 48 10.98 -1.21 -0.83
CA VAL A 48 11.03 -1.95 0.43
C VAL A 48 12.28 -1.54 1.18
N VAL A 49 12.10 -1.03 2.40
CA VAL A 49 13.22 -0.66 3.26
C VAL A 49 13.78 -1.89 3.94
N ASN A 50 15.08 -2.12 3.81
CA ASN A 50 15.78 -3.25 4.41
C ASN A 50 16.65 -2.74 5.58
N ASN A 51 16.11 -2.81 6.80
CA ASN A 51 16.74 -2.23 7.99
C ASN A 51 18.12 -2.82 8.24
N GLY A 52 18.25 -4.15 8.18
CA GLY A 52 19.48 -4.85 8.54
C GLY A 52 20.59 -4.76 7.50
N SER A 53 20.38 -4.07 6.37
CA SER A 53 21.36 -3.93 5.30
C SER A 53 21.59 -2.49 4.85
N ASP A 54 20.93 -1.51 5.47
CA ASP A 54 20.99 -0.09 5.10
C ASP A 54 20.69 0.16 3.61
N THR A 55 19.72 -0.58 3.07
CA THR A 55 19.34 -0.49 1.65
C THR A 55 17.84 -0.41 1.43
N VAL A 56 17.46 -0.02 0.20
CA VAL A 56 16.10 -0.16 -0.31
C VAL A 56 16.09 -1.11 -1.51
N SER A 57 15.23 -2.12 -1.47
CA SER A 57 14.93 -2.98 -2.62
C SER A 57 13.79 -2.39 -3.45
N VAL A 58 13.88 -2.48 -4.78
CA VAL A 58 12.82 -2.06 -5.70
C VAL A 58 12.20 -3.31 -6.32
N ILE A 59 10.90 -3.52 -6.17
CA ILE A 59 10.16 -4.64 -6.76
C ILE A 59 9.33 -4.11 -7.93
N ASP A 60 9.47 -4.71 -9.11
CA ASP A 60 8.51 -4.56 -10.20
C ASP A 60 7.25 -5.34 -9.86
N THR A 61 6.12 -4.65 -9.72
CA THR A 61 4.85 -5.26 -9.30
C THR A 61 4.21 -6.10 -10.38
N ALA A 62 4.51 -5.86 -11.67
CA ALA A 62 3.97 -6.65 -12.77
C ALA A 62 4.56 -8.06 -12.76
N SER A 63 5.87 -8.17 -12.50
CA SER A 63 6.60 -9.44 -12.47
C SER A 63 6.85 -10.03 -11.08
N ASN A 64 6.61 -9.28 -10.00
CA ASN A 64 6.98 -9.64 -8.62
C ASN A 64 8.47 -9.97 -8.47
N THR A 65 9.34 -9.17 -9.08
CA THR A 65 10.78 -9.40 -9.01
C THR A 65 11.51 -8.15 -8.57
N VAL A 66 12.55 -8.31 -7.75
CA VAL A 66 13.47 -7.21 -7.46
C VAL A 66 14.19 -6.77 -8.73
N VAL A 67 14.23 -5.46 -8.98
CA VAL A 67 14.89 -4.84 -10.12
C VAL A 67 16.08 -3.98 -9.67
N GLY A 68 17.20 -4.13 -10.37
CA GLY A 68 18.43 -3.41 -10.05
C GLY A 68 19.17 -3.95 -8.82
N ALA A 69 20.23 -3.24 -8.44
CA ALA A 69 20.92 -3.48 -7.18
C ALA A 69 20.18 -2.76 -6.04
N PRO A 70 20.27 -3.25 -4.79
CA PRO A 70 19.77 -2.53 -3.62
C PRO A 70 20.33 -1.12 -3.56
N ILE A 71 19.48 -0.14 -3.27
CA ILE A 71 19.84 1.28 -3.22
C ILE A 71 20.38 1.58 -1.82
N PRO A 72 21.66 1.95 -1.65
CA PRO A 72 22.20 2.29 -0.33
C PRO A 72 21.55 3.56 0.22
N VAL A 73 21.14 3.55 1.48
CA VAL A 73 20.59 4.70 2.21
C VAL A 73 21.38 4.93 3.51
N GLY A 74 20.86 5.73 4.44
CA GLY A 74 21.48 5.92 5.75
C GLY A 74 21.27 4.73 6.68
N ASP A 75 21.98 4.77 7.81
CA ASP A 75 21.99 3.70 8.83
C ASP A 75 20.63 3.50 9.50
N GLY A 76 20.22 2.23 9.60
CA GLY A 76 18.98 1.79 10.24
C GLY A 76 17.73 2.33 9.57
N PRO A 77 17.50 2.13 8.26
CA PRO A 77 16.33 2.68 7.60
C PRO A 77 15.05 2.00 8.11
N ALA A 78 13.96 2.76 8.31
CA ALA A 78 12.76 2.26 9.01
C ALA A 78 11.45 2.51 8.23
N GLY A 79 11.17 3.76 7.89
CA GLY A 79 9.96 4.21 7.20
C GLY A 79 10.22 4.63 5.76
N VAL A 80 9.16 4.63 4.96
CA VAL A 80 9.24 5.02 3.54
C VAL A 80 7.93 5.65 3.06
N ALA A 81 8.04 6.73 2.29
CA ALA A 81 6.92 7.38 1.61
C ALA A 81 7.33 7.82 0.20
N ILE A 82 6.36 7.87 -0.72
CA ILE A 82 6.59 8.25 -2.12
C ILE A 82 5.77 9.51 -2.42
N THR A 83 6.36 10.47 -3.12
CA THR A 83 5.65 11.68 -3.51
C THR A 83 4.43 11.34 -4.41
N PRO A 84 3.32 12.09 -4.36
CA PRO A 84 2.11 11.80 -5.15
C PRO A 84 2.31 11.76 -6.67
N ASN A 85 3.34 12.45 -7.18
CA ASN A 85 3.74 12.39 -8.58
C ASN A 85 4.62 11.17 -8.93
N GLY A 86 4.97 10.35 -7.93
CA GLY A 86 5.80 9.17 -8.06
C GLY A 86 7.29 9.45 -8.33
N ALA A 87 7.75 10.70 -8.23
CA ALA A 87 9.11 11.07 -8.62
C ALA A 87 10.18 10.73 -7.57
N PHE A 88 9.85 10.87 -6.28
CA PHE A 88 10.82 10.73 -5.20
C PHE A 88 10.31 9.80 -4.09
N VAL A 89 11.24 9.05 -3.50
CA VAL A 89 11.02 8.23 -2.31
C VAL A 89 11.79 8.84 -1.14
N TYR A 90 11.12 9.06 -0.02
CA TYR A 90 11.71 9.52 1.24
C TYR A 90 11.83 8.33 2.17
N VAL A 91 13.04 8.12 2.71
CA VAL A 91 13.37 6.99 3.59
C VAL A 91 13.95 7.54 4.88
N THR A 92 13.32 7.25 6.01
CA THR A 92 13.84 7.63 7.32
C THR A 92 14.97 6.68 7.71
N ASN A 93 16.08 7.24 8.17
CA ASN A 93 17.26 6.52 8.63
C ASN A 93 17.35 6.69 10.16
N ASN A 94 16.79 5.72 10.89
CA ASN A 94 16.55 5.80 12.32
C ASN A 94 17.84 6.04 13.11
N SER A 95 18.85 5.20 12.90
CA SER A 95 20.12 5.30 13.63
C SER A 95 20.96 6.51 13.20
N ALA A 96 20.78 6.99 11.97
CA ALA A 96 21.48 8.16 11.46
C ALA A 96 20.82 9.50 11.84
N GLY A 97 19.55 9.54 12.26
CA GLY A 97 18.82 10.80 12.51
C GLY A 97 18.61 11.64 11.24
N THR A 98 18.41 10.98 10.09
CA THR A 98 18.29 11.67 8.80
C THR A 98 17.20 11.06 7.91
N VAL A 99 16.88 11.74 6.81
CA VAL A 99 16.06 11.22 5.71
C VAL A 99 16.87 11.18 4.42
N SER A 100 16.87 10.04 3.75
CA SER A 100 17.40 9.87 2.39
C SER A 100 16.30 10.12 1.37
N VAL A 101 16.63 10.80 0.27
CA VAL A 101 15.72 11.02 -0.87
C VAL A 101 16.23 10.23 -2.07
N ILE A 102 15.41 9.38 -2.65
CA ILE A 102 15.73 8.57 -3.83
C ILE A 102 14.96 9.11 -5.02
N ASP A 103 15.64 9.37 -6.14
CA ASP A 103 15.01 9.62 -7.43
C ASP A 103 14.58 8.28 -8.05
N THR A 104 13.28 8.13 -8.32
CA THR A 104 12.68 6.89 -8.83
C THR A 104 13.00 6.64 -10.31
N GLY A 105 13.35 7.68 -11.07
CA GLY A 105 13.74 7.57 -12.47
C GLY A 105 15.15 7.00 -12.64
N THR A 106 16.03 7.23 -11.67
CA THR A 106 17.40 6.72 -11.68
C THR A 106 17.67 5.62 -10.64
N ASN A 107 16.77 5.44 -9.67
CA ASN A 107 16.93 4.56 -8.51
C ASN A 107 18.24 4.85 -7.74
N THR A 108 18.49 6.12 -7.46
CA THR A 108 19.67 6.57 -6.73
C THR A 108 19.31 7.62 -5.69
N VAL A 109 20.00 7.62 -4.55
CA VAL A 109 19.90 8.70 -3.57
C VAL A 109 20.39 10.02 -4.18
N VAL A 110 19.62 11.09 -3.97
CA VAL A 110 19.90 12.44 -4.45
C VAL A 110 20.05 13.42 -3.29
N GLY A 111 21.01 14.33 -3.41
CA GLY A 111 21.31 15.32 -2.38
C GLY A 111 22.06 14.74 -1.17
N ALA A 112 22.28 15.60 -0.18
CA ALA A 112 22.78 15.16 1.13
C ALA A 112 21.60 14.64 1.98
N PRO A 113 21.83 13.71 2.92
CA PRO A 113 20.80 13.30 3.88
C PRO A 113 20.24 14.51 4.62
N ILE A 114 18.92 14.57 4.76
CA ILE A 114 18.20 15.67 5.41
C ILE A 114 18.24 15.41 6.92
N PRO A 115 18.88 16.26 7.75
CA PRO A 115 18.85 16.10 9.20
C PRO A 115 17.43 16.35 9.74
N VAL A 116 16.97 15.46 10.60
CA VAL A 116 15.69 15.57 11.33
C VAL A 116 15.94 15.35 12.82
N GLY A 117 14.90 15.04 13.61
CA GLY A 117 15.07 14.66 15.01
C GLY A 117 15.72 13.26 15.17
N PRO A 118 16.06 12.88 16.41
CA PRO A 118 16.63 11.58 16.72
C PRO A 118 15.64 10.44 16.49
N GLU A 119 16.18 9.29 16.08
CA GLU A 119 15.42 8.04 15.86
C GLU A 119 14.16 8.23 14.98
N PRO A 120 14.28 8.80 13.77
CA PRO A 120 13.13 8.96 12.89
C PRO A 120 12.56 7.58 12.50
N PHE A 121 11.24 7.45 12.47
CA PHE A 121 10.54 6.20 12.18
C PHE A 121 9.56 6.35 11.03
N GLY A 122 8.30 6.72 11.29
CA GLY A 122 7.28 6.93 10.28
C GLY A 122 7.52 8.17 9.43
N VAL A 123 7.09 8.12 8.16
CA VAL A 123 7.08 9.28 7.27
C VAL A 123 5.83 9.25 6.39
N ALA A 124 5.16 10.39 6.26
CA ALA A 124 4.04 10.56 5.34
C ALA A 124 4.17 11.86 4.54
N ILE A 125 3.73 11.83 3.29
CA ILE A 125 3.77 12.99 2.39
C ILE A 125 2.36 13.50 2.16
N THR A 126 2.18 14.81 2.29
CA THR A 126 0.92 15.49 2.03
C THR A 126 0.38 15.17 0.61
N PRO A 127 -0.95 15.08 0.40
CA PRO A 127 -1.53 14.71 -0.91
C PRO A 127 -1.16 15.64 -2.06
N ASN A 128 -0.85 16.91 -1.78
CA ASN A 128 -0.35 17.87 -2.77
C ASN A 128 1.15 17.73 -3.06
N GLY A 129 1.85 16.87 -2.30
CA GLY A 129 3.26 16.58 -2.41
C GLY A 129 4.20 17.63 -1.82
N ALA A 130 3.71 18.69 -1.18
CA ALA A 130 4.51 19.84 -0.78
C ALA A 130 5.35 19.61 0.48
N PHE A 131 4.82 18.81 1.42
CA PHE A 131 5.47 18.55 2.71
C PHE A 131 5.52 17.06 3.04
N ALA A 132 6.62 16.64 3.66
CA ALA A 132 6.76 15.35 4.32
C ALA A 132 6.82 15.54 5.85
N TYR A 133 6.04 14.76 6.59
CA TYR A 133 6.00 14.72 8.05
C TYR A 133 6.79 13.49 8.49
N VAL A 134 7.80 13.69 9.32
CA VAL A 134 8.72 12.65 9.80
C VAL A 134 8.60 12.56 11.31
N VAL A 135 8.20 11.40 11.80
CA VAL A 135 8.05 11.13 13.23
C VAL A 135 9.42 10.80 13.83
N ASN A 136 9.80 11.52 14.88
CA ASN A 136 11.05 11.35 15.62
C ASN A 136 10.74 10.71 16.97
N ASN A 137 11.04 9.41 17.08
CA ASN A 137 10.72 8.64 18.27
C ASN A 137 11.56 9.04 19.48
N GLY A 138 12.81 9.46 19.24
CA GLY A 138 13.79 9.68 20.29
C GLY A 138 13.60 11.00 21.07
N ASP A 139 12.72 11.89 20.62
CA ASP A 139 12.45 13.17 21.28
C ASP A 139 10.98 13.61 21.28
N ASP A 140 10.05 12.71 20.98
CA ASP A 140 8.60 12.96 20.98
C ASP A 140 8.18 14.13 20.06
N THR A 141 8.75 14.17 18.85
CA THR A 141 8.44 15.23 17.88
C THR A 141 8.13 14.74 16.48
N VAL A 142 7.57 15.64 15.67
CA VAL A 142 7.44 15.50 14.22
C VAL A 142 8.19 16.63 13.52
N SER A 143 9.10 16.28 12.61
CA SER A 143 9.76 17.22 11.70
C SER A 143 8.96 17.38 10.41
N VAL A 144 8.89 18.61 9.88
CA VAL A 144 8.23 18.90 8.60
C VAL A 144 9.30 19.27 7.58
N ILE A 145 9.37 18.54 6.47
CA ILE A 145 10.29 18.78 5.36
C ILE A 145 9.50 19.40 4.19
N ASP A 146 9.97 20.52 3.66
CA ASP A 146 9.53 21.03 2.35
C ASP A 146 10.19 20.17 1.25
N THR A 147 9.37 19.48 0.45
CA THR A 147 9.85 18.50 -0.54
C THR A 147 10.46 19.17 -1.78
N GLY A 148 10.10 20.43 -2.05
CA GLY A 148 10.65 21.21 -3.16
C GLY A 148 12.08 21.68 -2.90
N THR A 149 12.42 21.89 -1.63
CA THR A 149 13.75 22.36 -1.19
C THR A 149 14.58 21.28 -0.48
N ASN A 150 13.95 20.19 -0.04
CA ASN A 150 14.55 19.15 0.81
C ASN A 150 15.15 19.72 2.10
N MET A 151 14.43 20.64 2.74
CA MET A 151 14.83 21.28 3.98
C MET A 151 13.73 21.16 5.02
N VAL A 152 14.12 20.95 6.29
CA VAL A 152 13.19 21.06 7.42
C VAL A 152 12.73 22.50 7.55
N VAL A 153 11.42 22.69 7.72
CA VAL A 153 10.76 23.98 7.86
C VAL A 153 10.08 24.10 9.22
N GLY A 154 10.18 25.29 9.83
CA GLY A 154 9.63 25.55 11.15
C GLY A 154 10.42 24.89 12.28
N GLY A 155 9.83 24.89 13.48
CA GLY A 155 10.30 24.09 14.61
C GLY A 155 9.63 22.71 14.62
N PRO A 156 10.19 21.74 15.35
CA PRO A 156 9.55 20.44 15.52
C PRO A 156 8.18 20.60 16.19
N ILE A 157 7.21 19.78 15.76
CA ILE A 157 5.88 19.70 16.37
C ILE A 157 5.97 18.70 17.51
N SER A 158 5.78 19.14 18.75
CA SER A 158 5.72 18.23 19.90
C SER A 158 4.45 17.38 19.84
N VAL A 159 4.60 16.08 20.09
CA VAL A 159 3.51 15.10 20.25
C VAL A 159 3.68 14.37 21.59
N ASP A 160 2.92 13.30 21.81
CA ASP A 160 2.99 12.51 23.05
C ASP A 160 4.07 11.41 22.99
N ASP A 161 4.19 10.63 24.07
CA ASP A 161 5.31 9.72 24.37
C ASP A 161 5.52 8.60 23.33
N ARG A 162 6.74 8.55 22.79
CA ARG A 162 7.27 7.54 21.87
C ARG A 162 6.47 7.40 20.58
N PRO A 163 6.44 8.45 19.73
CA PRO A 163 5.65 8.42 18.51
C PRO A 163 6.29 7.50 17.45
N LEU A 164 5.48 6.76 16.67
CA LEU A 164 5.96 5.78 15.70
C LEU A 164 5.56 6.10 14.26
N GLU A 165 4.27 6.03 13.92
CA GLU A 165 3.78 6.25 12.55
C GLU A 165 2.96 7.50 12.39
N VAL A 166 2.88 7.96 11.14
CA VAL A 166 2.04 9.08 10.73
C VAL A 166 1.24 8.75 9.48
N ALA A 167 -0.04 9.13 9.47
CA ALA A 167 -0.89 9.14 8.28
C ALA A 167 -1.53 10.52 8.09
N ILE A 168 -1.70 10.95 6.84
CA ILE A 168 -2.27 12.27 6.50
C ILE A 168 -3.62 12.05 5.82
N THR A 169 -4.62 12.85 6.19
CA THR A 169 -5.96 12.78 5.59
C THR A 169 -5.91 13.04 4.08
N PRO A 170 -6.82 12.47 3.27
CA PRO A 170 -6.81 12.65 1.81
C PRO A 170 -6.95 14.11 1.34
N ASP A 171 -7.59 14.96 2.14
CA ASP A 171 -7.68 16.41 1.91
C ASP A 171 -6.43 17.19 2.35
N GLY A 172 -5.51 16.51 3.03
CA GLY A 172 -4.27 17.05 3.56
C GLY A 172 -4.41 17.89 4.82
N ALA A 173 -5.60 18.01 5.41
CA ALA A 173 -5.87 18.92 6.53
C ALA A 173 -5.28 18.46 7.87
N PHE A 174 -5.23 17.14 8.11
CA PHE A 174 -4.77 16.59 9.39
C PHE A 174 -3.76 15.48 9.21
N ALA A 175 -2.81 15.41 10.14
CA ALA A 175 -1.91 14.28 10.31
C ALA A 175 -2.21 13.57 11.65
N TYR A 176 -2.28 12.25 11.62
CA TYR A 176 -2.53 11.38 12.77
C TYR A 176 -1.23 10.65 13.11
N VAL A 177 -0.73 10.82 14.33
CA VAL A 177 0.55 10.26 14.79
C VAL A 177 0.30 9.30 15.95
N THR A 178 0.74 8.06 15.83
CA THR A 178 0.59 7.05 16.89
C THR A 178 1.65 7.23 17.97
N ASN A 179 1.24 7.35 19.23
CA ASN A 179 2.12 7.53 20.38
C ASN A 179 2.16 6.22 21.18
N PHE A 180 3.21 5.42 20.96
CA PHE A 180 3.25 4.04 21.42
C PHE A 180 3.16 3.92 22.94
N LEU A 181 3.89 4.76 23.69
CA LEU A 181 3.86 4.71 25.16
C LEU A 181 2.75 5.58 25.76
N GLY A 182 2.22 6.53 24.98
CA GLY A 182 1.09 7.36 25.38
C GLY A 182 -0.28 6.70 25.25
N ASP A 183 -0.38 5.52 24.62
CA ASP A 183 -1.64 4.80 24.34
C ASP A 183 -2.70 5.68 23.63
N ASN A 184 -2.23 6.60 22.79
CA ASN A 184 -3.08 7.57 22.12
C ASN A 184 -2.55 7.93 20.72
N VAL A 185 -3.34 8.71 19.99
CA VAL A 185 -2.99 9.26 18.68
C VAL A 185 -3.08 10.78 18.73
N SER A 186 -1.97 11.46 18.43
CA SER A 186 -1.94 12.91 18.25
C SER A 186 -2.56 13.29 16.91
N VAL A 187 -3.42 14.32 16.90
CA VAL A 187 -3.99 14.89 15.69
C VAL A 187 -3.39 16.28 15.47
N ILE A 188 -2.69 16.45 14.36
CA ILE A 188 -1.96 17.67 13.99
C ILE A 188 -2.72 18.35 12.85
N ASP A 189 -3.01 19.65 13.01
CA ASP A 189 -3.43 20.51 11.90
C ASP A 189 -2.21 20.85 11.04
N THR A 190 -2.23 20.46 9.76
CA THR A 190 -1.10 20.63 8.84
C THR A 190 -0.95 22.06 8.33
N GLY A 191 -2.03 22.85 8.38
CA GLY A 191 -2.03 24.26 7.99
C GLY A 191 -1.34 25.14 9.02
N THR A 192 -1.42 24.77 10.31
CA THR A 192 -0.77 25.49 11.41
C THR A 192 0.45 24.77 11.99
N ASN A 193 0.66 23.49 11.65
CA ASN A 193 1.68 22.62 12.24
C ASN A 193 1.60 22.57 13.77
N THR A 194 0.40 22.33 14.29
CA THR A 194 0.14 22.24 15.73
C THR A 194 -0.71 21.03 16.06
N GLU A 195 -0.39 20.33 17.14
CA GLU A 195 -1.29 19.34 17.73
C GLU A 195 -2.56 20.04 18.24
N ILE A 196 -3.72 19.55 17.81
CA ILE A 196 -5.03 20.10 18.18
C ILE A 196 -5.73 19.25 19.23
N THR A 197 -5.45 17.94 19.28
CA THR A 197 -6.02 17.01 20.25
C THR A 197 -5.26 15.69 20.26
N THR A 198 -5.50 14.87 21.29
CA THR A 198 -5.07 13.47 21.36
C THR A 198 -6.30 12.57 21.52
N VAL A 199 -6.26 11.40 20.89
CA VAL A 199 -7.34 10.41 20.91
C VAL A 199 -6.83 9.14 21.59
N THR A 200 -7.34 8.82 22.77
CA THR A 200 -6.99 7.57 23.47
C THR A 200 -7.44 6.35 22.67
N VAL A 201 -6.54 5.38 22.49
CA VAL A 201 -6.79 4.11 21.79
C VAL A 201 -6.41 2.93 22.69
N GLY A 202 -6.06 1.78 22.10
CA GLY A 202 -5.59 0.62 22.87
C GLY A 202 -4.10 0.70 23.16
N ASP A 203 -3.63 -0.22 24.00
CA ASP A 203 -2.22 -0.34 24.41
C ASP A 203 -1.26 -0.51 23.22
N GLY A 204 -0.23 0.34 23.19
CA GLY A 204 0.86 0.29 22.22
C GLY A 204 0.44 0.57 20.78
N PRO A 205 -0.16 1.72 20.43
CA PRO A 205 -0.51 2.03 19.06
C PRO A 205 0.74 2.11 18.17
N THR A 206 0.73 1.42 17.03
CA THR A 206 1.87 1.28 16.12
C THR A 206 1.59 1.88 14.77
N GLY A 207 0.83 1.21 13.91
CA GLY A 207 0.44 1.68 12.58
C GLY A 207 -0.87 2.46 12.58
N VAL A 208 -1.01 3.36 11.61
CA VAL A 208 -2.24 4.09 11.34
C VAL A 208 -2.48 4.19 9.83
N ALA A 209 -3.72 3.98 9.38
CA ALA A 209 -4.14 4.19 8.00
C ALA A 209 -5.50 4.89 7.96
N ILE A 210 -5.69 5.81 7.01
CA ILE A 210 -6.92 6.58 6.87
C ILE A 210 -7.68 6.09 5.64
N THR A 211 -9.00 5.95 5.76
CA THR A 211 -9.86 5.52 4.64
C THR A 211 -9.77 6.49 3.46
N PRO A 212 -9.96 6.03 2.21
CA PRO A 212 -9.84 6.90 1.02
C PRO A 212 -10.80 8.10 1.00
N ASP A 213 -11.96 7.97 1.66
CA ASP A 213 -12.93 9.07 1.85
C ASP A 213 -12.57 10.02 3.01
N GLY A 214 -11.52 9.70 3.76
CA GLY A 214 -11.05 10.46 4.91
C GLY A 214 -11.88 10.29 6.17
N ALA A 215 -12.95 9.48 6.17
CA ALA A 215 -13.91 9.43 7.27
C ALA A 215 -13.40 8.71 8.53
N PHE A 216 -12.52 7.71 8.37
CA PHE A 216 -12.04 6.90 9.48
C PHE A 216 -10.53 6.68 9.45
N ALA A 217 -9.91 6.66 10.63
CA ALA A 217 -8.54 6.18 10.81
C ALA A 217 -8.54 4.85 11.57
N TYR A 218 -7.82 3.85 11.03
CA TYR A 218 -7.63 2.54 11.63
C TYR A 218 -6.26 2.50 12.28
N VAL A 219 -6.20 2.16 13.57
CA VAL A 219 -4.99 2.19 14.38
C VAL A 219 -4.73 0.81 14.97
N THR A 220 -3.58 0.22 14.69
CA THR A 220 -3.19 -1.07 15.28
C THR A 220 -2.66 -0.85 16.68
N ASN A 221 -3.21 -1.55 17.67
CA ASN A 221 -2.78 -1.52 19.05
C ASN A 221 -1.97 -2.79 19.35
N ASN A 222 -0.65 -2.68 19.28
CA ASN A 222 0.29 -3.80 19.34
C ASN A 222 0.19 -4.56 20.68
N GLY A 223 0.19 -3.85 21.80
CA GLY A 223 0.08 -4.44 23.14
C GLY A 223 -1.30 -5.05 23.42
N ALA A 224 -2.36 -4.44 22.86
CA ALA A 224 -3.73 -4.90 23.06
C ALA A 224 -4.20 -5.99 22.08
N ASN A 225 -3.46 -6.31 21.01
CA ASN A 225 -3.88 -7.23 19.94
C ASN A 225 -5.23 -6.86 19.30
N THR A 226 -5.45 -5.55 19.09
CA THR A 226 -6.70 -5.02 18.52
C THR A 226 -6.44 -3.92 17.50
N VAL A 227 -7.48 -3.54 16.76
CA VAL A 227 -7.51 -2.32 15.96
C VAL A 227 -8.58 -1.38 16.49
N SER A 228 -8.21 -0.13 16.74
CA SER A 228 -9.13 0.96 17.04
C SER A 228 -9.56 1.67 15.75
N VAL A 229 -10.81 2.10 15.68
CA VAL A 229 -11.33 2.91 14.57
C VAL A 229 -11.68 4.28 15.11
N ILE A 230 -11.10 5.34 14.54
CA ILE A 230 -11.34 6.74 14.92
C ILE A 230 -12.18 7.39 13.83
N ASP A 231 -13.30 8.02 14.21
CA ASP A 231 -14.01 8.97 13.35
C ASP A 231 -13.21 10.27 13.27
N THR A 232 -12.79 10.65 12.06
CA THR A 232 -11.89 11.79 11.85
C THR A 232 -12.59 13.14 11.94
N ALA A 233 -13.92 13.17 11.79
CA ALA A 233 -14.70 14.40 11.90
C ALA A 233 -14.90 14.80 13.36
N SER A 234 -15.04 13.82 14.26
CA SER A 234 -15.18 14.06 15.71
C SER A 234 -13.91 13.80 16.52
N ASN A 235 -12.87 13.19 15.95
CA ASN A 235 -11.67 12.73 16.65
C ASN A 235 -12.01 11.81 17.84
N THR A 236 -12.88 10.83 17.62
CA THR A 236 -13.31 9.88 18.67
C THR A 236 -13.26 8.46 18.19
N VAL A 237 -12.87 7.53 19.06
CA VAL A 237 -12.97 6.09 18.78
C VAL A 237 -14.44 5.68 18.63
N VAL A 238 -14.75 4.94 17.57
CA VAL A 238 -16.08 4.41 17.28
C VAL A 238 -16.10 2.89 17.35
N GLY A 239 -17.20 2.35 17.87
CA GLY A 239 -17.37 0.90 18.05
C GLY A 239 -16.49 0.31 19.16
N THR A 240 -16.47 -1.02 19.22
CA THR A 240 -15.54 -1.77 20.08
C THR A 240 -14.25 -2.06 19.32
N PRO A 241 -13.07 -2.09 19.98
CA PRO A 241 -11.83 -2.49 19.34
C PRO A 241 -11.97 -3.84 18.63
N ILE A 242 -11.46 -3.93 17.41
CA ILE A 242 -11.56 -5.11 16.55
C ILE A 242 -10.45 -6.09 16.94
N PRO A 243 -10.76 -7.29 17.46
CA PRO A 243 -9.71 -8.27 17.77
C PRO A 243 -9.00 -8.75 16.51
N VAL A 244 -7.67 -8.78 16.54
CA VAL A 244 -6.82 -9.30 15.46
C VAL A 244 -5.81 -10.32 16.02
N GLY A 245 -4.77 -10.67 15.25
CA GLY A 245 -3.73 -11.57 15.73
C GLY A 245 -2.76 -10.88 16.70
N GLY A 246 -1.77 -11.64 17.15
CA GLY A 246 -0.73 -11.20 18.07
C GLY A 246 0.19 -10.13 17.49
N PHE A 247 0.43 -9.08 18.29
CA PHE A 247 1.36 -7.97 18.01
C PHE A 247 1.09 -7.33 16.63
N PRO A 248 -0.10 -6.73 16.42
CA PRO A 248 -0.39 -6.08 15.16
C PRO A 248 0.55 -4.88 14.94
N ASN A 249 0.99 -4.66 13.69
CA ASN A 249 2.02 -3.67 13.39
C ASN A 249 1.64 -2.71 12.25
N GLY A 250 1.62 -3.19 11.01
CA GLY A 250 1.23 -2.41 9.84
C GLY A 250 -0.26 -2.53 9.55
N VAL A 251 -0.85 -1.45 9.03
CA VAL A 251 -2.22 -1.45 8.49
C VAL A 251 -2.26 -0.72 7.16
N ALA A 252 -2.99 -1.27 6.20
CA ALA A 252 -3.28 -0.63 4.91
C ALA A 252 -4.75 -0.84 4.53
N ILE A 253 -5.36 0.15 3.90
CA ILE A 253 -6.77 0.14 3.49
C ILE A 253 -6.84 0.04 1.96
N THR A 254 -7.75 -0.79 1.44
CA THR A 254 -7.95 -0.92 0.00
C THR A 254 -8.42 0.41 -0.63
N PRO A 255 -8.10 0.68 -1.91
CA PRO A 255 -8.48 1.94 -2.55
C PRO A 255 -10.00 2.20 -2.63
N ASP A 256 -10.82 1.15 -2.60
CA ASP A 256 -12.28 1.24 -2.52
C ASP A 256 -12.80 1.44 -1.09
N GLY A 257 -11.90 1.43 -0.10
CA GLY A 257 -12.21 1.60 1.32
C GLY A 257 -12.89 0.40 1.96
N SER A 258 -13.10 -0.72 1.26
CA SER A 258 -13.94 -1.83 1.74
C SER A 258 -13.22 -2.78 2.71
N ARG A 259 -11.88 -2.79 2.71
CA ARG A 259 -11.09 -3.69 3.54
C ARG A 259 -9.84 -3.02 4.12
N ALA A 260 -9.47 -3.45 5.33
CA ALA A 260 -8.17 -3.15 5.92
C ALA A 260 -7.36 -4.45 6.11
N TYR A 261 -6.07 -4.40 5.80
CA TYR A 261 -5.11 -5.48 5.96
C TYR A 261 -4.19 -5.13 7.12
N VAL A 262 -4.09 -6.00 8.11
CA VAL A 262 -3.33 -5.77 9.34
C VAL A 262 -2.31 -6.89 9.52
N THR A 263 -1.03 -6.55 9.57
CA THR A 263 0.02 -7.56 9.83
C THR A 263 0.05 -7.92 11.31
N ASN A 264 0.13 -9.21 11.62
CA ASN A 264 0.22 -9.73 12.98
C ASN A 264 1.62 -10.36 13.17
N GLU A 265 2.55 -9.56 13.70
CA GLU A 265 3.99 -9.85 13.71
C GLU A 265 4.31 -11.19 14.39
N ASN A 266 3.75 -11.42 15.57
CA ASN A 266 4.04 -12.63 16.35
C ASN A 266 3.40 -13.89 15.77
N ASP A 267 2.33 -13.75 14.98
CA ASP A 267 1.54 -14.87 14.50
C ASP A 267 1.93 -15.32 13.08
N GLY A 268 2.72 -14.53 12.34
CA GLY A 268 3.05 -14.83 10.94
C GLY A 268 1.82 -14.75 10.02
N THR A 269 0.89 -13.85 10.31
CA THR A 269 -0.38 -13.72 9.57
C THR A 269 -0.74 -12.28 9.24
N VAL A 270 -1.72 -12.11 8.36
CA VAL A 270 -2.41 -10.85 8.08
C VAL A 270 -3.90 -11.02 8.31
N SER A 271 -4.50 -10.16 9.13
CA SER A 271 -5.94 -10.08 9.34
C SER A 271 -6.58 -9.17 8.30
N LEU A 272 -7.65 -9.63 7.65
CA LEU A 272 -8.47 -8.86 6.73
C LEU A 272 -9.74 -8.43 7.45
N ILE A 273 -9.91 -7.12 7.61
CA ILE A 273 -11.06 -6.49 8.26
C ILE A 273 -11.99 -5.96 7.18
N ASP A 274 -13.28 -6.29 7.27
CA ASP A 274 -14.34 -5.59 6.54
C ASP A 274 -14.64 -4.27 7.26
N THR A 275 -14.46 -3.15 6.57
CA THR A 275 -14.56 -1.80 7.15
C THR A 275 -16.00 -1.33 7.34
N GLY A 276 -16.95 -1.95 6.64
CA GLY A 276 -18.38 -1.66 6.82
C GLY A 276 -18.96 -2.38 8.04
N ALA A 277 -18.45 -3.57 8.34
CA ALA A 277 -18.86 -4.37 9.50
C ALA A 277 -17.94 -4.23 10.72
N ASN A 278 -16.74 -3.66 10.56
CA ASN A 278 -15.68 -3.59 11.56
C ASN A 278 -15.38 -4.95 12.21
N MET A 279 -15.17 -5.98 11.38
CA MET A 279 -14.81 -7.32 11.85
C MET A 279 -13.79 -7.98 10.93
N VAL A 280 -12.95 -8.85 11.52
CA VAL A 280 -12.07 -9.73 10.75
C VAL A 280 -12.90 -10.77 9.99
N VAL A 281 -12.80 -10.75 8.67
CA VAL A 281 -13.48 -11.69 7.77
C VAL A 281 -12.59 -12.84 7.33
N GLN A 282 -11.27 -12.66 7.39
CA GLN A 282 -10.29 -13.67 7.01
C GLN A 282 -8.93 -13.42 7.67
N THR A 283 -8.15 -14.47 7.85
CA THR A 283 -6.74 -14.40 8.24
C THR A 283 -5.90 -15.17 7.23
N VAL A 284 -4.83 -14.57 6.75
CA VAL A 284 -3.94 -15.13 5.71
C VAL A 284 -2.56 -15.37 6.32
N THR A 285 -2.04 -16.58 6.22
CA THR A 285 -0.66 -16.89 6.63
C THR A 285 0.33 -16.33 5.62
N VAL A 286 1.39 -15.69 6.12
CA VAL A 286 2.48 -15.10 5.34
C VAL A 286 3.82 -15.66 5.86
N GLY A 287 4.93 -14.91 5.75
CA GLY A 287 6.20 -15.26 6.38
C GLY A 287 6.25 -14.88 7.87
N ASN A 288 7.42 -15.07 8.48
CA ASN A 288 7.70 -14.73 9.87
C ASN A 288 7.91 -13.22 10.06
N GLY A 289 7.45 -12.71 11.20
CA GLY A 289 7.57 -11.28 11.56
C GLY A 289 6.96 -10.33 10.52
N PRO A 290 5.71 -10.51 10.06
CA PRO A 290 5.13 -9.59 9.08
C PRO A 290 5.00 -8.19 9.69
N PHE A 291 5.60 -7.19 9.03
CA PHE A 291 5.81 -5.87 9.63
C PHE A 291 5.06 -4.76 8.91
N GLY A 292 5.41 -4.47 7.66
CA GLY A 292 4.73 -3.50 6.81
C GLY A 292 3.75 -4.16 5.85
N VAL A 293 2.71 -3.42 5.46
CA VAL A 293 1.79 -3.80 4.38
C VAL A 293 1.47 -2.60 3.50
N ALA A 294 1.46 -2.80 2.19
CA ALA A 294 1.03 -1.79 1.22
C ALA A 294 0.14 -2.44 0.14
N ILE A 295 -0.85 -1.70 -0.35
CA ILE A 295 -1.82 -2.18 -1.35
C ILE A 295 -1.60 -1.42 -2.65
N THR A 296 -1.66 -2.13 -3.78
CA THR A 296 -1.52 -1.52 -5.10
C THR A 296 -2.68 -0.54 -5.36
N PRO A 297 -2.46 0.58 -6.08
CA PRO A 297 -3.51 1.57 -6.35
C PRO A 297 -4.74 1.03 -7.11
N ASP A 298 -4.57 -0.06 -7.85
CA ASP A 298 -5.66 -0.76 -8.53
C ASP A 298 -6.46 -1.70 -7.60
N GLY A 299 -6.03 -1.86 -6.34
CA GLY A 299 -6.67 -2.69 -5.33
C GLY A 299 -6.52 -4.19 -5.57
N THR A 300 -5.65 -4.63 -6.48
CA THR A 300 -5.56 -6.04 -6.87
C THR A 300 -4.61 -6.87 -6.01
N ARG A 301 -3.61 -6.23 -5.37
CA ARG A 301 -2.59 -6.94 -4.58
C ARG A 301 -2.20 -6.18 -3.32
N ALA A 302 -1.86 -6.94 -2.28
CA ALA A 302 -1.16 -6.44 -1.10
C ALA A 302 0.25 -7.03 -1.05
N TYR A 303 1.23 -6.22 -0.66
CA TYR A 303 2.61 -6.61 -0.42
C TYR A 303 2.90 -6.50 1.07
N VAL A 304 3.45 -7.55 1.67
CA VAL A 304 3.68 -7.66 3.11
C VAL A 304 5.14 -8.02 3.35
N THR A 305 5.87 -7.18 4.06
CA THR A 305 7.26 -7.45 4.42
C THR A 305 7.31 -8.46 5.56
N ASN A 306 8.12 -9.50 5.42
CA ASN A 306 8.37 -10.52 6.44
C ASN A 306 9.76 -10.24 7.04
N PHE A 307 9.79 -9.51 8.16
CA PHE A 307 11.01 -8.97 8.76
C PHE A 307 12.04 -10.05 9.06
N ASP A 308 11.62 -11.19 9.64
CA ASP A 308 12.52 -12.26 10.05
C ASP A 308 12.96 -13.19 8.91
N ASP A 309 12.38 -13.05 7.70
CA ASP A 309 12.59 -13.96 6.58
C ASP A 309 13.34 -13.32 5.39
N ALA A 310 13.64 -12.01 5.42
CA ALA A 310 14.21 -11.28 4.28
C ALA A 310 13.39 -11.42 2.98
N THR A 311 12.06 -11.44 3.10
CA THR A 311 11.14 -11.61 1.97
C THR A 311 9.94 -10.66 2.04
N VAL A 312 9.22 -10.55 0.92
CA VAL A 312 7.93 -9.89 0.81
C VAL A 312 6.90 -10.88 0.29
N SER A 313 5.83 -11.14 1.06
CA SER A 313 4.68 -11.92 0.61
C SER A 313 3.79 -11.07 -0.29
N VAL A 314 3.33 -11.62 -1.41
CA VAL A 314 2.36 -10.97 -2.31
C VAL A 314 1.02 -11.67 -2.15
N ILE A 315 0.01 -10.94 -1.68
CA ILE A 315 -1.36 -11.43 -1.50
C ILE A 315 -2.21 -10.92 -2.66
N ALA A 316 -2.90 -11.83 -3.33
CA ALA A 316 -3.96 -11.48 -4.27
C ALA A 316 -5.20 -11.00 -3.50
N ILE A 317 -5.73 -9.80 -3.82
CA ILE A 317 -6.96 -9.28 -3.19
C ILE A 317 -8.20 -9.77 -3.96
N GLU A 318 -8.08 -9.87 -5.29
CA GLU A 318 -9.11 -10.47 -6.14
C GLU A 318 -8.65 -11.85 -6.64
N LYS A 319 -9.52 -12.59 -7.35
CA LYS A 319 -9.07 -13.84 -7.98
C LYS A 319 -8.03 -13.52 -9.06
N CYS A 320 -6.85 -14.13 -8.97
CA CYS A 320 -5.79 -13.93 -9.94
C CYS A 320 -5.54 -15.20 -10.76
N LEU A 321 -5.17 -15.05 -12.02
CA LEU A 321 -4.73 -16.09 -12.94
C LEU A 321 -3.23 -15.85 -13.20
N GLY A 322 -2.36 -16.45 -12.39
CA GLY A 322 -0.93 -16.07 -12.34
C GLY A 322 -0.76 -14.63 -11.83
N SER A 323 0.00 -13.80 -12.55
CA SER A 323 0.15 -12.36 -12.25
C SER A 323 -1.04 -11.50 -12.69
N LEU A 324 -2.08 -12.06 -13.31
CA LEU A 324 -3.21 -11.28 -13.80
C LEU A 324 -4.41 -11.40 -12.84
N CYS A 325 -4.77 -10.34 -12.12
CA CYS A 325 -5.95 -10.32 -11.28
C CYS A 325 -7.19 -9.88 -12.09
N ILE A 326 -8.29 -10.62 -11.98
CA ILE A 326 -9.55 -10.34 -12.69
C ILE A 326 -10.62 -9.87 -11.70
N GLY A 327 -10.99 -8.60 -11.80
CA GLY A 327 -12.00 -8.01 -10.93
C GLY A 327 -13.43 -8.36 -11.32
N PHE A 328 -14.26 -8.60 -10.31
CA PHE A 328 -15.68 -8.91 -10.50
C PHE A 328 -16.56 -7.66 -10.73
N GLY A 329 -15.95 -6.48 -10.92
CA GLY A 329 -16.65 -5.19 -11.03
C GLY A 329 -17.12 -4.74 -12.42
N SER A 330 -16.83 -5.46 -13.53
CA SER A 330 -17.19 -4.98 -14.88
C SER A 330 -17.61 -6.09 -15.87
N LEU A 331 -18.50 -6.98 -15.43
CA LEU A 331 -19.33 -7.79 -16.34
C LEU A 331 -20.82 -7.51 -16.10
N VAL A 332 -21.22 -6.23 -16.09
CA VAL A 332 -22.60 -5.90 -16.44
C VAL A 332 -22.70 -5.99 -17.96
N GLY A 333 -23.27 -7.10 -18.42
CA GLY A 333 -23.40 -7.43 -19.83
C GLY A 333 -24.02 -6.29 -20.64
N GLY A 334 -23.32 -5.88 -21.70
CA GLY A 334 -23.89 -5.12 -22.81
C GLY A 334 -24.84 -6.00 -23.61
N GLY A 335 -25.99 -6.34 -23.03
CA GLY A 335 -27.14 -6.83 -23.76
C GLY A 335 -27.66 -5.69 -24.63
N SER A 336 -27.39 -5.76 -25.93
CA SER A 336 -28.00 -4.90 -26.93
C SER A 336 -29.53 -5.02 -26.86
N THR A 337 -30.18 -4.03 -26.27
CA THR A 337 -31.62 -3.83 -26.41
C THR A 337 -31.85 -2.95 -27.63
N GLY A 338 -32.49 -3.54 -28.63
CA GLY A 338 -32.93 -2.82 -29.82
C GLY A 338 -33.94 -1.73 -29.45
N SER A 339 -33.79 -0.57 -30.08
CA SER A 339 -34.83 0.45 -30.16
C SER A 339 -34.85 0.98 -31.58
N GLY A 340 -36.02 0.89 -32.21
CA GLY A 340 -36.26 1.35 -33.58
C GLY A 340 -36.26 2.87 -33.68
N GLY A 341 -35.74 3.35 -34.80
CA GLY A 341 -35.75 4.77 -35.16
C GLY A 341 -35.56 4.93 -36.65
N THR A 342 -36.65 5.34 -37.30
CA THR A 342 -36.85 5.55 -38.74
C THR A 342 -35.77 6.40 -39.43
N GLY A 343 -35.28 5.93 -40.58
CA GLY A 343 -34.35 6.68 -41.45
C GLY A 343 -34.49 6.28 -42.91
N SER A 344 -35.03 7.20 -43.70
CA SER A 344 -35.32 7.16 -45.13
C SER A 344 -34.16 6.64 -46.00
N LEU A 345 -34.42 5.64 -46.85
CA LEU A 345 -33.53 5.22 -47.93
C LEU A 345 -34.04 5.78 -49.27
N ALA A 346 -33.34 6.79 -49.78
CA ALA A 346 -33.43 7.24 -51.16
C ALA A 346 -32.06 7.10 -51.81
N GLY A 347 -32.02 6.46 -52.99
CA GLY A 347 -30.95 6.69 -53.97
C GLY A 347 -30.17 5.47 -54.46
N GLY A 348 -30.67 4.86 -55.54
CA GLY A 348 -29.88 4.60 -56.75
C GLY A 348 -28.91 3.42 -56.77
N GLY A 349 -29.28 2.37 -57.50
CA GLY A 349 -28.36 1.29 -57.87
C GLY A 349 -29.04 0.23 -58.73
N SER A 350 -29.20 0.53 -60.02
CA SER A 350 -29.69 -0.37 -61.06
C SER A 350 -28.83 -1.64 -61.15
N LEU A 351 -29.45 -2.81 -61.32
CA LEU A 351 -29.06 -3.84 -62.29
C LEU A 351 -30.14 -4.96 -62.39
N VAL A 352 -30.94 -4.81 -63.44
CA VAL A 352 -31.56 -5.81 -64.33
C VAL A 352 -31.39 -7.30 -63.99
N GLY A 353 -32.51 -8.03 -63.97
CA GLY A 353 -32.64 -9.24 -64.80
C GLY A 353 -33.24 -10.51 -64.18
N GLY A 354 -34.53 -10.75 -64.45
CA GLY A 354 -34.97 -12.03 -65.03
C GLY A 354 -35.70 -13.08 -64.16
N GLY A 355 -36.97 -13.34 -64.50
CA GLY A 355 -37.67 -14.66 -64.44
C GLY A 355 -38.20 -15.09 -63.06
N SER A 356 -39.49 -14.97 -62.72
CA SER A 356 -40.68 -15.74 -63.17
C SER A 356 -40.70 -17.22 -62.78
N VAL A 357 -41.56 -17.57 -61.80
CA VAL A 357 -42.48 -18.73 -61.67
C VAL A 357 -42.76 -18.95 -60.17
N GLY A 358 -43.99 -18.78 -59.66
CA GLY A 358 -45.07 -19.79 -59.61
C GLY A 358 -44.71 -20.90 -58.60
N SER A 359 -45.48 -21.38 -57.63
CA SER A 359 -46.92 -21.43 -57.35
C SER A 359 -47.09 -21.89 -55.89
N ALA A 360 -48.27 -21.65 -55.34
CA ALA A 360 -48.73 -22.11 -54.04
C ALA A 360 -48.77 -23.64 -53.88
N GLY A 361 -48.62 -24.08 -52.62
CA GLY A 361 -49.40 -25.16 -52.00
C GLY A 361 -48.97 -26.61 -52.23
N SER A 362 -48.67 -27.28 -51.11
CA SER A 362 -48.65 -28.74 -50.88
C SER A 362 -47.55 -29.58 -51.53
#